data_AF-A0A8R7NZV2-F1
#
_entry.id   AF-A0A8R7NZV2-F1
#
_cell.length_a   1.000
_cell.length_b   1.000
_cell.length_c   1.000
_cell.angle_alpha   90.00
_cell.angle_beta   90.00
_cell.angle_gamma   90.00
#
_symmetry.space_group_name_H-M   'P 1'
#
loop_
_entity.id
_entity.type
_entity.pdbx_description
1 polymer ?
#
loop_
_entity_poly.entity_id
_entity_poly.type
_entity_poly.pdbx_seq_one_letter_code
_entity_poly.pdbx_strand_id
1 'polypeptide(L)'
;MASGQQERSELDRMAREGETVVPGGTGGKSLEAQEHLADGRSRGGETRKEQLGEEGYREMGHKGGETQRAMASGQQERSQLDRKAREGETVVPGGTGGKSLEAQQNLAEGRSRGGQTRREQMGEEGYSEMGRKGGLSTNDESGGERAAREGIDIDESKFKTKS
;
A
#
# COMPACT_ATOMS: atom_id res chain seq x y z
N MET A 1 48.52 -27.17 32.26
CA MET A 1 47.91 -25.85 32.03
C MET A 1 47.73 -25.61 30.52
N ALA A 2 46.94 -26.45 29.83
CA ALA A 2 46.74 -26.36 28.38
C ALA A 2 45.26 -26.27 27.95
N SER A 3 44.32 -26.45 28.88
CA SER A 3 42.89 -26.58 28.57
C SER A 3 42.22 -25.27 28.15
N GLY A 4 42.49 -24.16 28.82
CA GLY A 4 41.78 -22.90 28.55
C GLY A 4 42.13 -22.22 27.21
N GLN A 5 43.33 -22.44 26.66
CA GLN A 5 43.70 -21.88 25.35
C GLN A 5 43.09 -22.68 24.20
N GLN A 6 42.94 -24.00 24.36
CA GLN A 6 42.27 -24.85 23.38
C GLN A 6 40.78 -24.51 23.31
N GLU A 7 40.11 -24.36 24.45
CA GLU A 7 38.70 -23.94 24.53
C GLU A 7 38.46 -22.59 23.85
N ARG A 8 39.32 -21.59 24.06
CA ARG A 8 39.19 -20.27 23.39
C ARG A 8 39.39 -20.37 21.88
N SER A 9 40.31 -21.22 21.42
CA SER A 9 40.54 -21.41 19.98
C SER A 9 39.36 -22.11 19.28
N GLU A 10 38.68 -23.02 19.97
CA GLU A 10 37.47 -23.66 19.46
C GLU A 10 36.31 -22.65 19.38
N LEU A 11 36.12 -21.83 20.42
CA LEU A 11 35.13 -20.74 20.44
C LEU A 11 35.36 -19.74 19.30
N ASP A 12 36.62 -19.40 19.02
CA ASP A 12 36.99 -18.53 17.90
C ASP A 12 36.69 -19.16 16.54
N ARG A 13 36.91 -20.47 16.38
CA ARG A 13 36.55 -21.18 15.14
C ARG A 13 35.02 -21.16 14.93
N MET A 14 34.25 -21.48 15.97
CA MET A 14 32.79 -21.46 15.93
C MET A 14 32.26 -20.06 15.60
N ALA A 15 32.79 -19.01 16.24
CA ALA A 15 32.43 -17.63 15.93
C ALA A 15 32.76 -17.24 14.47
N ARG A 16 33.87 -17.72 13.90
CA ARG A 16 34.22 -17.49 12.48
C ARG A 16 33.26 -18.17 11.52
N GLU A 17 32.73 -19.33 11.90
CA GLU A 17 31.70 -20.06 11.15
C GLU A 17 30.30 -19.41 11.28
N GLY A 18 30.19 -18.33 12.05
CA GLY A 18 28.97 -17.55 12.23
C GLY A 18 28.12 -17.99 13.42
N GLU A 19 28.60 -18.94 14.22
CA GLU A 19 27.92 -19.41 15.41
C GLU A 19 27.96 -18.34 16.52
N THR A 20 26.86 -18.22 17.27
CA THR A 20 26.80 -17.33 18.43
C THR A 20 27.28 -18.09 19.66
N VAL A 21 28.49 -17.77 20.11
CA VAL A 21 29.11 -18.36 21.30
C VAL A 21 28.93 -17.48 22.54
N VAL A 22 28.63 -16.18 22.37
CA VAL A 22 28.27 -15.26 23.46
C VAL A 22 26.83 -14.76 23.28
N PRO A 23 25.92 -15.02 24.25
CA PRO A 23 24.58 -14.47 24.24
C PRO A 23 24.60 -12.94 24.16
N GLY A 24 23.83 -12.36 23.24
CA GLY A 24 23.84 -10.92 23.00
C GLY A 24 25.02 -10.42 22.14
N GLY A 25 26.02 -11.26 21.85
CA GLY A 25 27.18 -10.93 21.03
C GLY A 25 27.03 -11.21 19.52
N THR A 26 25.82 -11.46 19.05
CA THR A 26 25.55 -11.89 17.66
C THR A 26 26.16 -10.93 16.63
N GLY A 27 26.88 -11.49 15.64
CA GLY A 27 27.50 -10.75 14.53
C GLY A 27 29.03 -10.58 14.61
N GLY A 28 29.67 -10.92 15.72
CA GLY A 28 31.14 -10.96 15.83
C GLY A 28 31.72 -12.25 15.24
N LYS A 29 32.81 -12.14 14.47
CA LYS A 29 33.52 -13.28 13.84
C LYS A 29 34.67 -13.86 14.68
N SER A 30 34.72 -13.52 15.96
CA SER A 30 35.62 -14.09 16.97
C SER A 30 34.90 -14.04 18.32
N LEU A 31 35.34 -14.86 19.27
CA LEU A 31 34.80 -14.85 20.64
C LEU A 31 34.87 -13.43 21.22
N GLU A 32 36.05 -12.81 21.12
CA GLU A 32 36.30 -11.46 21.62
C GLU A 32 35.38 -10.40 21.00
N ALA A 33 35.14 -10.49 19.68
CA ALA A 33 34.21 -9.58 19.03
C ALA A 33 32.77 -9.76 19.53
N GLN A 34 32.35 -11.00 19.79
CA GLN A 34 31.03 -11.27 20.35
C GLN A 34 30.92 -10.79 21.81
N GLU A 35 31.97 -10.96 22.62
CA GLU A 35 32.05 -10.43 23.98
C GLU A 35 31.90 -8.90 24.00
N HIS A 36 32.64 -8.19 23.15
CA HIS A 36 32.54 -6.73 23.04
C HIS A 36 31.16 -6.27 22.56
N LEU A 37 30.53 -6.98 21.62
CA LEU A 37 29.18 -6.66 21.16
C LEU A 37 28.14 -6.90 22.25
N ALA A 38 28.26 -7.99 23.02
CA ALA A 38 27.37 -8.31 24.12
C ALA A 38 27.47 -7.27 25.25
N ASP A 39 28.69 -6.89 25.63
CA ASP A 39 28.95 -5.85 26.63
C ASP A 39 28.46 -4.48 26.14
N GLY A 40 28.76 -4.11 24.89
CA GLY A 40 28.29 -2.85 24.30
C GLY A 40 26.77 -2.74 24.23
N ARG A 41 26.06 -3.81 23.87
CA ARG A 41 24.58 -3.84 23.86
C ARG A 41 24.01 -3.80 25.27
N SER A 42 24.63 -4.49 26.22
CA SER A 42 24.22 -4.46 27.64
C SER A 42 24.31 -3.04 28.19
N ARG A 43 25.48 -2.40 28.06
CA ARG A 43 25.68 -1.01 28.50
C ARG A 43 24.75 -0.03 27.77
N GLY A 44 24.59 -0.19 26.46
CA GLY A 44 23.65 0.63 25.69
C GLY A 44 22.20 0.48 26.15
N GLY A 45 21.81 -0.74 26.53
CA GLY A 45 20.50 -1.05 27.11
C GLY A 45 20.32 -0.41 28.49
N GLU A 46 21.34 -0.47 29.35
CA GLU A 46 21.32 0.18 30.67
C GLU A 46 21.22 1.70 30.55
N THR A 47 22.03 2.33 29.70
CA THR A 47 21.96 3.77 29.43
C THR A 47 20.56 4.17 28.93
N ARG A 48 19.97 3.39 28.01
CA ARG A 48 18.63 3.67 27.49
C ARG A 48 17.55 3.46 28.55
N LYS A 49 17.72 2.48 29.44
CA LYS A 49 16.85 2.24 30.60
C LYS A 49 16.90 3.41 31.59
N GLU A 50 18.08 3.94 31.87
CA GLU A 50 18.26 5.11 32.72
C GLU A 50 17.63 6.37 32.09
N GLN A 51 17.86 6.60 30.80
CA GLN A 51 17.32 7.77 30.07
C GLN A 51 15.80 7.78 29.96
N LEU A 52 15.18 6.61 29.70
CA LEU A 52 13.74 6.51 29.43
C LEU A 52 12.91 6.16 30.67
N GLY A 53 13.52 5.50 31.66
CA GLY A 53 12.80 4.95 32.80
C GLY A 53 11.74 3.92 32.42
N GLU A 54 10.97 3.44 33.41
CA GLU A 54 9.90 2.48 33.17
C GLU A 54 8.78 3.06 32.29
N GLU A 55 8.45 4.34 32.47
CA GLU A 55 7.39 5.01 31.72
C GLU A 55 7.73 5.15 30.23
N GLY A 56 8.97 5.49 29.88
CA GLY A 56 9.37 5.60 28.48
C GLY A 56 9.33 4.26 27.75
N TYR A 57 9.66 3.15 28.42
CA TYR A 57 9.49 1.81 27.86
C TYR A 57 8.01 1.42 27.73
N ARG A 58 7.18 1.76 28.73
CA ARG A 58 5.73 1.51 28.69
C ARG A 58 5.07 2.26 27.53
N GLU A 59 5.42 3.52 27.32
CA GLU A 59 4.93 4.35 26.23
C GLU A 59 5.35 3.78 24.86
N MET A 60 6.61 3.38 24.71
CA MET A 60 7.11 2.79 23.46
C MET A 60 6.41 1.46 23.13
N GLY A 61 6.16 0.63 24.16
CA GLY A 61 5.37 -0.60 24.02
C GLY A 61 3.93 -0.31 23.61
N HIS A 62 3.30 0.70 24.22
CA HIS A 62 1.94 1.13 23.86
C HIS A 62 1.87 1.59 22.40
N LYS A 63 2.75 2.52 22.00
CA LYS A 63 2.82 3.02 20.61
C LYS A 63 3.07 1.90 19.59
N GLY A 64 3.94 0.95 19.94
CA GLY A 64 4.19 -0.24 19.11
C GLY A 64 2.93 -1.09 18.93
N GLY A 65 2.21 -1.35 20.03
CA GLY A 65 0.94 -2.09 20.01
C GLY A 65 -0.18 -1.36 19.27
N GLU A 66 -0.28 -0.04 19.42
CA GLU A 66 -1.23 0.80 18.69
C GLU A 66 -0.98 0.76 17.18
N THR A 67 0.29 0.90 16.78
CA THR A 67 0.68 0.80 15.36
C THR A 67 0.32 -0.56 14.79
N GLN A 68 0.62 -1.64 15.52
CA GLN A 68 0.27 -2.99 15.09
C GLN A 68 -1.25 -3.17 14.96
N ARG A 69 -2.03 -2.65 15.92
CA ARG A 69 -3.50 -2.71 15.88
C ARG A 69 -4.06 -1.92 14.71
N ALA A 70 -3.56 -0.71 14.46
CA ALA A 70 -3.97 0.13 13.33
C ALA A 70 -3.72 -0.56 11.98
N MET A 71 -2.54 -1.20 11.84
CA MET A 71 -2.22 -1.99 10.65
C MET A 71 -3.18 -3.17 10.50
N ALA A 72 -3.45 -3.92 11.58
CA ALA A 72 -4.39 -5.03 11.55
C ALA A 72 -5.82 -4.58 11.19
N SER A 73 -6.32 -3.48 11.76
CA SER A 73 -7.63 -2.94 11.43
C SER A 73 -7.73 -2.48 9.97
N GLY A 74 -6.69 -1.83 9.43
CA GLY A 74 -6.65 -1.44 8.02
C GLY A 74 -6.66 -2.64 7.08
N GLN A 75 -5.97 -3.73 7.43
CA GLN A 75 -6.03 -4.99 6.67
C GLN A 75 -7.43 -5.62 6.74
N GLN A 76 -8.08 -5.58 7.91
CA GLN A 76 -9.46 -6.05 8.05
C GLN A 76 -10.43 -5.23 7.20
N GLU A 77 -10.32 -3.90 7.21
CA GLU A 77 -11.15 -3.02 6.37
C GLU A 77 -10.95 -3.32 4.88
N ARG A 78 -9.70 -3.40 4.42
CA ARG A 78 -9.39 -3.74 3.02
C ARG A 78 -9.99 -5.08 2.63
N SER A 79 -9.92 -6.09 3.50
CA SER A 79 -10.51 -7.40 3.26
C SER A 79 -12.05 -7.36 3.15
N GLN A 80 -12.70 -6.48 3.92
CA GLN A 80 -14.15 -6.28 3.83
C GLN A 80 -14.53 -5.61 2.51
N LEU A 81 -13.79 -4.59 2.10
CA LEU A 81 -13.98 -3.92 0.80
C LEU A 81 -13.77 -4.89 -0.37
N ASP A 82 -12.76 -5.76 -0.29
CA ASP A 82 -12.53 -6.80 -1.28
C ASP A 82 -13.67 -7.82 -1.33
N ARG A 83 -14.23 -8.21 -0.19
CA ARG A 83 -15.41 -9.10 -0.15
C ARG A 83 -16.60 -8.48 -0.86
N LYS A 84 -16.93 -7.23 -0.51
CA LYS A 84 -18.01 -6.47 -1.16
C LYS A 84 -17.82 -6.38 -2.67
N ALA A 85 -16.60 -6.06 -3.11
CA ALA A 85 -16.27 -6.03 -4.53
C ALA A 85 -16.48 -7.39 -5.24
N ARG A 86 -16.16 -8.52 -4.57
CA ARG A 86 -16.41 -9.87 -5.10
C ARG A 86 -17.89 -10.23 -5.18
N GLU A 87 -18.68 -9.72 -4.24
CA GLU A 87 -20.15 -9.86 -4.22
C GLU A 87 -20.83 -8.97 -5.28
N GLY A 88 -20.05 -8.16 -6.01
CA GLY A 88 -20.53 -7.30 -7.08
C GLY A 88 -20.91 -5.89 -6.64
N GLU A 89 -20.68 -5.54 -5.36
CA GLU A 89 -20.88 -4.18 -4.86
C GLU A 89 -19.80 -3.24 -5.41
N THR A 90 -20.20 -2.03 -5.80
CA THR A 90 -19.26 -0.97 -6.18
C THR A 90 -18.80 -0.24 -4.93
N VAL A 91 -17.57 -0.47 -4.51
CA VAL A 91 -16.90 0.21 -3.39
C VAL A 91 -16.10 1.43 -3.84
N VAL A 92 -15.81 1.57 -5.15
CA VAL A 92 -15.18 2.76 -5.74
C VAL A 92 -16.08 3.33 -6.85
N PRO A 93 -16.56 4.58 -6.75
CA PRO A 93 -17.32 5.23 -7.80
C PRO A 93 -16.59 5.21 -9.15
N GLY A 94 -17.28 4.82 -10.23
CA GLY A 94 -16.68 4.66 -11.55
C GLY A 94 -15.82 3.40 -11.70
N GLY A 95 -15.65 2.59 -10.65
CA GLY A 95 -14.84 1.37 -10.62
C GLY A 95 -15.61 0.07 -10.86
N THR A 96 -16.89 0.14 -11.24
CA THR A 96 -17.77 -1.02 -11.40
C THR A 96 -17.16 -2.14 -12.26
N GLY A 97 -17.31 -3.39 -11.83
CA GLY A 97 -16.84 -4.60 -12.51
C GLY A 97 -15.55 -5.21 -11.95
N GLY A 98 -14.84 -4.51 -11.07
CA GLY A 98 -13.65 -5.04 -10.38
C GLY A 98 -14.00 -5.93 -9.18
N LYS A 99 -13.28 -7.05 -8.99
CA LYS A 99 -13.49 -8.04 -7.91
C LYS A 99 -12.63 -7.79 -6.66
N SER A 100 -12.06 -6.60 -6.52
CA SER A 100 -11.31 -6.14 -5.35
C SER A 100 -11.36 -4.61 -5.31
N LEU A 101 -11.10 -4.01 -4.14
CA LEU A 101 -10.95 -2.56 -3.99
C LEU A 101 -9.97 -2.01 -5.03
N GLU A 102 -8.81 -2.65 -5.13
CA GLU A 102 -7.74 -2.25 -6.04
C GLU A 102 -8.15 -2.37 -7.52
N ALA A 103 -8.85 -3.44 -7.90
CA ALA A 103 -9.35 -3.60 -9.25
C ALA A 103 -10.36 -2.49 -9.60
N GLN A 104 -11.24 -2.13 -8.67
CA GLN A 104 -12.20 -1.05 -8.88
C GLN A 104 -11.50 0.32 -8.95
N GLN A 105 -10.46 0.57 -8.15
CA GLN A 105 -9.63 1.78 -8.25
C GLN A 105 -9.00 1.92 -9.64
N ASN A 106 -8.34 0.86 -10.11
CA ASN A 106 -7.69 0.85 -11.43
C ASN A 106 -8.69 1.07 -12.57
N LEU A 107 -9.89 0.48 -12.47
CA LEU A 107 -10.96 0.69 -13.45
C LEU A 107 -11.48 2.13 -13.44
N ALA A 108 -11.71 2.69 -12.25
CA ALA A 108 -12.17 4.07 -12.11
C ALA A 108 -11.13 5.05 -12.68
N GLU A 109 -9.86 4.84 -12.35
CA GLU A 109 -8.76 5.65 -12.86
C GLU A 109 -8.62 5.50 -14.39
N GLY A 110 -8.64 4.28 -14.91
CA GLY A 110 -8.56 4.03 -16.35
C GLY A 110 -9.70 4.68 -17.13
N ARG A 111 -10.93 4.64 -16.61
CA ARG A 111 -12.09 5.31 -17.21
C ARG A 111 -11.96 6.83 -17.16
N SER A 112 -11.51 7.38 -16.03
CA SER A 112 -11.27 8.82 -15.89
C SER A 112 -10.23 9.31 -16.89
N ARG A 113 -9.07 8.64 -16.95
CA ARG A 113 -8.00 8.95 -17.90
C ARG A 113 -8.48 8.84 -19.34
N GLY A 114 -9.21 7.78 -19.69
CA GLY A 114 -9.79 7.62 -21.03
C GLY A 114 -10.76 8.74 -21.40
N GLY A 115 -11.59 9.19 -20.44
CA GLY A 115 -12.47 10.35 -20.60
C GLY A 115 -11.71 11.66 -20.81
N GLN A 116 -10.65 11.89 -20.06
CA GLN A 116 -9.76 13.06 -20.23
C GLN A 116 -9.11 13.06 -21.62
N THR A 117 -8.53 11.93 -22.05
CA THR A 117 -7.97 11.79 -23.41
C THR A 117 -9.03 12.06 -24.47
N ARG A 118 -10.26 11.55 -24.30
CA ARG A 118 -11.32 11.81 -25.26
C ARG A 118 -11.70 13.29 -25.29
N ARG A 119 -11.78 13.96 -24.13
CA ARG A 119 -12.02 15.41 -24.02
C ARG A 119 -10.93 16.24 -24.70
N GLU A 120 -9.66 15.87 -24.53
CA GLU A 120 -8.54 16.55 -25.19
C GLU A 120 -8.61 16.44 -26.71
N GLN A 121 -8.98 15.27 -27.24
CA GLN A 121 -9.04 15.03 -28.69
C GLN A 121 -10.15 15.83 -29.41
N MET A 122 -11.30 16.03 -28.77
CA MET A 122 -12.47 16.68 -29.38
C MET A 122 -12.75 18.10 -28.86
N GLY A 123 -12.03 18.52 -27.82
CA GLY A 123 -12.32 19.75 -27.09
C GLY A 123 -13.48 19.63 -26.10
N GLU A 124 -13.61 20.62 -25.24
CA GLU A 124 -14.60 20.65 -24.16
C GLU A 124 -16.05 20.65 -24.67
N GLU A 125 -16.34 21.38 -25.75
CA GLU A 125 -17.67 21.44 -26.34
C GLU A 125 -18.10 20.10 -26.91
N GLY A 126 -17.24 19.45 -27.72
CA GLY A 126 -17.53 18.13 -28.29
C GLY A 126 -17.75 17.07 -27.23
N TYR A 127 -16.95 17.11 -26.14
CA TYR A 127 -17.12 16.18 -25.01
C TYR A 127 -18.42 16.43 -24.26
N SER A 128 -18.79 17.70 -24.05
CA SER A 128 -20.02 18.08 -23.36
C SER A 128 -21.27 17.74 -24.17
N GLU A 129 -21.23 17.92 -25.49
CA GLU A 129 -22.31 17.51 -26.40
C GLU A 129 -22.46 15.98 -26.46
N MET A 130 -21.36 15.24 -26.44
CA MET A 130 -21.39 13.78 -26.37
C MET A 130 -21.98 13.29 -25.05
N GLY A 131 -21.60 13.91 -23.94
CA GLY A 131 -22.19 13.64 -22.62
C GLY A 131 -23.68 13.95 -22.57
N ARG A 132 -24.11 15.08 -23.14
CA ARG A 132 -25.54 15.44 -23.27
C ARG A 132 -26.31 14.42 -24.10
N LYS A 133 -25.80 14.02 -25.27
CA LYS A 133 -26.39 12.96 -26.09
C LYS A 133 -26.48 11.65 -25.29
N GLY A 134 -25.43 11.27 -24.57
CA GLY A 134 -25.44 10.09 -23.71
C GLY A 134 -26.52 10.14 -22.63
N GLY A 135 -26.66 11.26 -21.93
CA GLY A 135 -27.63 11.44 -20.84
C GLY A 135 -29.11 11.43 -21.28
N LEU A 136 -29.38 11.67 -22.56
CA LEU A 136 -30.73 11.56 -23.13
C LEU A 136 -31.12 10.11 -23.47
N SER A 137 -30.17 9.18 -23.51
CA SER A 137 -30.43 7.80 -23.90
C SER A 137 -31.26 7.07 -22.83
N THR A 138 -32.22 6.27 -23.28
CA THR A 138 -33.06 5.41 -22.44
C THR A 138 -32.98 3.96 -22.95
N ASN A 139 -33.68 3.03 -22.29
CA ASN A 139 -33.70 1.62 -22.75
C ASN A 139 -34.40 1.45 -24.11
N ASP A 140 -35.37 2.32 -24.42
CA ASP A 140 -36.25 2.19 -25.58
C ASP A 140 -35.88 3.14 -26.74
N GLU A 141 -35.02 4.13 -26.47
CA GLU A 141 -34.68 5.17 -27.45
C GLU A 141 -33.25 5.68 -27.22
N SER A 142 -32.51 5.89 -28.31
CA SER A 142 -31.17 6.46 -28.25
C SER A 142 -31.21 7.96 -27.96
N GLY A 143 -30.16 8.49 -27.35
CA GLY A 143 -30.10 9.92 -27.06
C GLY A 143 -30.06 10.83 -28.28
N GLY A 144 -29.67 10.31 -29.46
CA GLY A 144 -29.75 11.05 -30.72
C GLY A 144 -31.18 11.19 -31.23
N GLU A 145 -31.95 10.10 -31.18
CA GLU A 145 -33.38 10.12 -31.55
C GLU A 145 -34.17 11.02 -30.59
N ARG A 146 -33.87 10.93 -29.30
CA ARG A 146 -34.50 11.78 -28.29
C ARG A 146 -34.17 13.25 -28.49
N ALA A 147 -32.91 13.57 -28.76
CA ALA A 147 -32.49 14.94 -29.03
C ALA A 147 -33.23 15.54 -30.23
N ALA A 148 -33.36 14.78 -31.33
CA ALA A 148 -34.10 15.22 -32.51
C ALA A 148 -35.59 15.47 -32.21
N ARG A 149 -36.22 14.59 -31.43
CA ARG A 149 -37.64 14.71 -31.02
C ARG A 149 -37.89 15.90 -30.09
N GLU A 150 -36.98 16.18 -29.17
CA GLU A 150 -37.07 17.30 -28.22
C GLU A 150 -36.54 18.63 -28.81
N GLY A 151 -36.05 18.62 -30.06
CA GLY A 151 -35.51 19.81 -30.72
C GLY A 151 -34.18 20.30 -30.13
N ILE A 152 -33.43 19.39 -29.50
CA ILE A 152 -32.11 19.66 -28.93
C ILE A 152 -31.07 19.55 -30.05
N ASP A 153 -30.45 20.67 -30.40
CA ASP A 153 -29.38 20.71 -31.40
C ASP A 153 -28.11 20.05 -30.82
N ILE A 154 -27.61 19.03 -31.52
CA ILE A 154 -26.38 18.30 -31.18
C ILE A 154 -25.51 18.22 -32.43
N ASP A 155 -24.31 18.78 -32.37
CA ASP A 155 -23.39 18.76 -33.49
C ASP A 155 -22.53 17.49 -33.44
N GLU A 156 -22.99 16.45 -34.14
CA GLU A 156 -22.28 15.19 -34.21
C GLU A 156 -20.90 15.28 -34.90
N SER A 157 -20.64 16.35 -35.65
CA SER A 157 -19.32 16.56 -36.27
C SER A 157 -18.24 16.77 -35.20
N LYS A 158 -18.61 17.29 -34.03
CA LYS A 158 -17.71 17.50 -32.88
C LYS A 158 -17.28 16.21 -32.18
N PHE A 159 -17.82 15.05 -32.55
CA PHE A 159 -17.47 13.77 -31.93
C PHE A 159 -16.25 13.09 -32.56
N LYS A 160 -15.85 13.56 -33.74
CA LYS A 160 -14.71 13.05 -34.49
C LYS A 160 -13.41 13.64 -33.94
N THR A 161 -12.35 12.84 -33.93
CA THR A 161 -11.02 13.31 -33.59
C THR A 161 -10.53 14.25 -34.69
N LYS A 162 -9.89 15.37 -34.33
CA LYS A 162 -9.17 16.21 -35.29
C LYS A 162 -8.14 15.33 -36.00
N SER A 163 -8.23 15.22 -37.33
CA SER A 163 -7.24 14.51 -38.16
C SER A 163 -5.96 15.31 -38.28
#